data_AF-A0A3N7EA80-F1
#
_entry.id   AF-A0A3N7EA80-F1
#
_cell.length_a   1.000
_cell.length_b   1.000
_cell.length_c   1.000
_cell.angle_alpha   90.00
_cell.angle_beta   90.00
_cell.angle_gamma   90.00
#
_symmetry.space_group_name_H-M   'P 1'
#
loop_
_entity.id
_entity.type
_entity.pdbx_description
1 polymer ?
#
loop_
_entity_poly.entity_id
_entity_poly.type
_entity_poly.pdbx_seq_one_letter_code
_entity_poly.pdbx_strand_id
1 'polypeptide(L)'
;MKRTSTVPSIVVEIGKPTKILYLRYKVLYPDKPFDRAAVYLYDNGIYLILSPGEHHWGVFVIVGDMSNPKWGISFISLPSTDWGINLARHDLTFNQATHEFTQQLYIQNDQNAAKQHGVFNLYNNTVKDPRTLTWDSISHPR
;
A
#
# COMPACT_ATOMS: atom_id res chain seq x y z
N MET A 1 -12.25 -6.39 42.66
CA MET A 1 -11.93 -5.31 41.71
C MET A 1 -11.18 -5.90 40.51
N LYS A 2 -11.79 -5.94 39.32
CA LYS A 2 -11.08 -6.32 38.08
C LYS A 2 -10.20 -5.14 37.67
N ARG A 3 -8.88 -5.33 37.61
CA ARG A 3 -7.96 -4.37 36.99
C ARG A 3 -8.29 -4.29 35.50
N THR A 4 -8.83 -3.18 35.05
CA THR A 4 -8.80 -2.80 33.63
C THR A 4 -7.35 -2.49 33.29
N SER A 5 -6.60 -3.49 32.86
CA SER A 5 -5.30 -3.28 32.23
C SER A 5 -5.54 -2.55 30.91
N THR A 6 -5.35 -1.24 30.89
CA THR A 6 -5.30 -0.48 29.65
C THR A 6 -4.11 -0.98 28.86
N VAL A 7 -4.36 -1.53 27.67
CA VAL A 7 -3.30 -1.94 26.75
C VAL A 7 -2.41 -0.72 26.50
N PRO A 8 -1.08 -0.80 26.70
CA PRO A 8 -0.20 0.32 26.44
C PRO A 8 -0.23 0.67 24.94
N SER A 9 -0.08 1.96 24.63
CA SER A 9 -0.07 2.45 23.26
C SER A 9 1.25 3.13 22.93
N ILE A 10 1.58 3.17 21.64
CA ILE A 10 2.64 3.99 21.07
C ILE A 10 2.02 4.94 20.05
N VAL A 11 2.58 6.14 19.91
CA VAL A 11 2.21 7.09 18.86
C VAL A 11 3.23 6.99 17.74
N VAL A 12 2.75 6.77 16.51
CA VAL A 12 3.57 6.81 15.31
C VAL A 12 3.06 7.98 14.46
N GLU A 13 3.91 8.98 14.27
CA GLU A 13 3.58 10.14 13.43
C GLU A 13 3.63 9.76 11.94
N ILE A 14 2.99 10.56 11.09
CA ILE A 14 3.15 10.46 9.64
C ILE A 14 4.47 11.16 9.27
N GLY A 15 5.35 10.47 8.57
CA GLY A 15 6.65 11.01 8.16
C GLY A 15 6.54 12.10 7.09
N LYS A 16 7.68 12.54 6.55
CA LYS A 16 7.70 13.49 5.44
C LYS A 16 7.26 12.79 4.15
N PRO A 17 6.48 13.46 3.28
CA PRO A 17 6.08 12.92 2.00
C PRO A 17 7.29 12.54 1.13
N THR A 18 7.27 11.35 0.51
CA THR A 18 8.34 10.92 -0.41
C THR A 18 7.81 10.71 -1.82
N LYS A 19 7.14 9.60 -2.07
CA LYS A 19 6.69 9.17 -3.41
C LYS A 19 5.23 8.74 -3.41
N ILE A 20 4.61 8.79 -4.58
CA ILE A 20 3.31 8.19 -4.85
C ILE A 20 3.48 7.10 -5.90
N LEU A 21 3.04 5.88 -5.61
CA LEU A 21 2.90 4.81 -6.60
C LEU A 21 1.45 4.79 -7.08
N TYR A 22 1.24 5.09 -8.36
CA TYR A 22 -0.04 4.80 -9.00
C TYR A 22 0.05 3.45 -9.69
N LEU A 23 -0.80 2.52 -9.28
CA LEU A 23 -0.87 1.16 -9.79
C LEU A 23 -2.12 1.01 -10.64
N ARG A 24 -1.97 0.37 -11.81
CA ARG A 24 -3.10 -0.10 -12.62
C ARG A 24 -2.94 -1.59 -12.87
N TYR A 25 -3.80 -2.39 -12.26
CA TYR A 25 -3.78 -3.83 -12.33
C TYR A 25 -4.35 -4.34 -13.66
N LYS A 26 -3.71 -5.35 -14.24
CA LYS A 26 -4.19 -6.12 -15.39
C LYS A 26 -4.76 -7.48 -14.95
N VAL A 27 -4.22 -8.03 -13.86
CA VAL A 27 -4.73 -9.23 -13.18
C VAL A 27 -5.03 -8.88 -11.73
N LEU A 28 -6.26 -9.14 -11.30
CA LEU A 28 -6.84 -8.73 -10.03
C LEU A 28 -6.94 -9.91 -9.05
N TYR A 29 -7.03 -9.59 -7.76
CA TYR A 29 -7.53 -10.52 -6.77
C TYR A 29 -9.08 -10.56 -6.85
N PRO A 30 -9.71 -11.74 -7.01
CA PRO A 30 -11.16 -11.82 -7.28
C PRO A 30 -12.04 -11.11 -6.27
N ASP A 31 -11.70 -11.18 -4.98
CA ASP A 31 -12.53 -10.60 -3.92
C ASP A 31 -12.33 -9.08 -3.76
N LYS A 32 -11.34 -8.51 -4.47
CA LYS A 32 -11.05 -7.08 -4.50
C LYS A 32 -10.76 -6.60 -5.93
N PRO A 33 -11.80 -6.45 -6.76
CA PRO A 33 -11.64 -6.12 -8.18
C PRO A 33 -11.37 -4.62 -8.41
N PHE A 34 -10.45 -4.02 -7.65
CA PHE A 34 -10.05 -2.62 -7.82
C PHE A 34 -8.89 -2.53 -8.80
N ASP A 35 -9.16 -2.00 -9.99
CA ASP A 35 -8.18 -1.95 -11.07
C ASP A 35 -7.12 -0.87 -10.91
N ARG A 36 -7.32 0.06 -9.96
CA ARG A 36 -6.45 1.20 -9.73
C ARG A 36 -6.24 1.42 -8.24
N ALA A 37 -5.01 1.78 -7.88
CA ALA A 37 -4.66 2.19 -6.53
C ALA A 37 -3.63 3.32 -6.55
N ALA A 38 -3.69 4.19 -5.55
CA ALA A 38 -2.67 5.20 -5.27
C ALA A 38 -2.06 4.92 -3.89
N VAL A 39 -0.75 4.76 -3.83
CA VAL A 39 0.00 4.48 -2.60
C VAL A 39 0.88 5.67 -2.26
N TYR A 40 0.56 6.35 -1.17
CA TYR A 40 1.29 7.50 -0.65
C TYR A 40 2.34 7.02 0.34
N LEU A 41 3.62 7.23 0.03
CA LEU A 41 4.75 6.83 0.87
C LEU A 41 5.28 8.00 1.70
N TYR A 42 5.71 7.69 2.92
CA TYR A 42 6.33 8.61 3.87
C TYR A 42 7.70 8.09 4.33
N ASP A 43 8.62 9.00 4.69
CA ASP A 43 10.03 8.68 4.96
C ASP A 43 10.28 7.82 6.21
N ASN A 44 9.28 7.69 7.08
CA ASN A 44 9.33 6.84 8.26
C ASN A 44 8.72 5.44 8.05
N GLY A 45 8.48 5.06 6.80
CA GLY A 45 7.99 3.72 6.44
C GLY A 45 6.48 3.55 6.57
N ILE A 46 5.72 4.61 6.82
CA ILE A 46 4.24 4.59 6.78
C ILE A 46 3.76 4.76 5.34
N TYR A 47 2.67 4.08 4.99
CA TYR A 47 1.93 4.38 3.76
C TYR A 47 0.42 4.46 3.98
N LEU A 48 -0.23 5.19 3.07
CA LEU A 48 -1.68 5.16 2.85
C LEU A 48 -1.94 4.63 1.45
N ILE A 49 -2.83 3.65 1.31
CA ILE A 49 -3.33 3.20 0.00
C ILE A 49 -4.79 3.60 -0.16
N LEU A 50 -5.11 4.11 -1.34
CA LEU A 50 -6.44 4.51 -1.78
C LEU A 50 -6.80 3.77 -3.06
N SER A 51 -7.99 3.18 -3.10
CA SER A 51 -8.64 2.64 -4.30
C SER A 51 -10.15 2.91 -4.19
N PRO A 52 -10.96 2.68 -5.25
CA PRO A 52 -12.41 2.94 -5.21
C PRO A 52 -13.16 2.32 -4.02
N GLY A 53 -12.61 1.28 -3.38
CA GLY A 53 -13.19 0.67 -2.18
C GLY A 53 -12.19 0.33 -1.08
N GLU A 54 -10.97 0.90 -1.13
CA GLU A 54 -9.97 0.71 -0.06
C GLU A 54 -9.46 2.05 0.44
N HIS A 55 -9.32 2.12 1.75
CA HIS A 55 -8.70 3.23 2.46
C HIS A 55 -8.07 2.68 3.74
N HIS A 56 -6.80 2.28 3.66
CA HIS A 56 -6.12 1.74 4.83
C HIS A 56 -4.65 2.14 4.90
N TRP A 57 -4.15 2.04 6.12
CA TRP A 57 -2.79 2.37 6.50
C TRP A 57 -1.95 1.11 6.64
N GLY A 58 -0.65 1.26 6.46
CA GLY A 58 0.29 0.19 6.68
C GLY A 58 1.71 0.71 6.87
N VAL A 59 2.62 -0.26 7.00
CA VAL A 59 4.07 -0.01 6.98
C VAL A 59 4.70 -0.66 5.76
N PHE A 60 5.83 -0.14 5.32
CA PHE A 60 6.54 -0.67 4.17
C PHE A 60 8.05 -0.72 4.38
N VAL A 61 8.70 -1.57 3.59
CA VAL A 61 10.15 -1.58 3.41
C VAL A 61 10.49 -1.67 1.93
N ILE A 62 11.43 -0.84 1.48
CA ILE A 62 11.97 -0.93 0.12
C ILE A 62 13.01 -2.05 0.08
N VAL A 63 12.90 -2.92 -0.93
CA VAL A 63 13.87 -3.98 -1.22
C VAL A 63 14.72 -3.51 -2.40
N GLY A 64 15.95 -3.10 -2.11
CA GLY A 64 16.87 -2.48 -3.08
C GLY A 64 16.79 -0.96 -3.08
N ASP A 65 16.83 -0.34 -4.26
CA ASP A 65 16.74 1.12 -4.44
C ASP A 65 15.72 1.43 -5.53
N MET A 66 14.80 2.36 -5.27
CA MET A 66 13.76 2.76 -6.22
C MET A 66 14.32 3.38 -7.51
N SER A 67 15.58 3.84 -7.55
CA SER A 67 16.22 4.32 -8.78
C SER A 67 16.78 3.20 -9.66
N ASN A 68 16.86 1.97 -9.16
CA ASN A 68 17.39 0.85 -9.93
C ASN A 68 16.40 0.40 -11.01
N PRO A 69 16.89 -0.22 -12.11
CA PRO A 69 16.02 -0.74 -13.17
C PRO A 69 14.96 -1.73 -12.66
N LYS A 70 15.31 -2.50 -11.62
CA LYS A 70 14.40 -3.37 -10.89
C LYS A 70 14.56 -3.15 -9.40
N TRP A 71 13.44 -3.07 -8.70
CA TRP A 71 13.37 -2.85 -7.25
C TRP A 71 12.08 -3.44 -6.69
N GLY A 72 11.99 -3.58 -5.38
CA GLY A 72 10.82 -4.12 -4.71
C GLY A 72 10.37 -3.30 -3.52
N ILE A 73 9.16 -3.59 -3.06
CA ILE A 73 8.60 -3.07 -1.82
C ILE A 73 7.75 -4.16 -1.18
N SER A 74 7.87 -4.30 0.14
CA SER A 74 6.97 -5.13 0.92
C SER A 74 6.09 -4.22 1.76
N PHE A 75 4.79 -4.31 1.56
CA PHE A 75 3.77 -3.65 2.37
C PHE A 75 3.21 -4.60 3.40
N ILE A 76 2.96 -4.10 4.61
CA ILE A 76 2.15 -4.76 5.62
C ILE A 76 1.00 -3.80 5.99
N SER A 77 -0.20 -4.12 5.52
CA SER A 77 -1.41 -3.39 5.89
C SER A 77 -1.73 -3.64 7.36
N LEU A 78 -2.00 -2.58 8.10
CA LEU A 78 -2.50 -2.67 9.47
C LEU A 78 -3.90 -3.31 9.49
N PRO A 79 -4.31 -3.89 10.64
CA PRO A 79 -5.64 -4.44 10.80
C PRO A 79 -6.72 -3.44 10.39
N SER A 80 -7.55 -3.83 9.43
CA SER A 80 -8.63 -3.01 8.88
C SER A 80 -9.78 -3.90 8.40
N THR A 81 -10.97 -3.31 8.22
CA THR A 81 -12.14 -4.01 7.67
C THR A 81 -11.87 -4.57 6.28
N ASP A 82 -10.98 -3.92 5.52
CA ASP A 82 -10.51 -4.34 4.20
C ASP A 82 -9.91 -5.75 4.22
N TRP A 83 -9.38 -6.21 5.36
CA TRP A 83 -8.72 -7.51 5.51
C TRP A 83 -9.29 -8.33 6.68
N GLY A 84 -10.56 -8.09 7.05
CA GLY A 84 -11.22 -8.84 8.12
C GLY A 84 -10.57 -8.65 9.50
N ILE A 85 -10.04 -7.45 9.77
CA ILE A 85 -9.31 -7.09 11.00
C ILE A 85 -7.96 -7.83 11.14
N ASN A 86 -7.43 -8.41 10.05
CA ASN A 86 -6.12 -9.03 10.01
C ASN A 86 -5.07 -8.17 9.30
N LEU A 87 -3.81 -8.57 9.45
CA LEU A 87 -2.72 -8.06 8.61
C LEU A 87 -2.82 -8.67 7.21
N ALA A 88 -2.46 -7.88 6.21
CA ALA A 88 -2.21 -8.34 4.85
C ALA A 88 -0.80 -7.93 4.44
N ARG A 89 -0.08 -8.82 3.75
CA ARG A 89 1.24 -8.50 3.18
C ARG A 89 1.18 -8.53 1.67
N HIS A 90 1.72 -7.50 1.05
CA HIS A 90 1.87 -7.40 -0.39
C HIS A 90 3.35 -7.25 -0.72
N ASP A 91 3.91 -8.19 -1.48
CA ASP A 91 5.27 -8.08 -2.00
C ASP A 91 5.20 -7.71 -3.47
N LEU A 92 5.69 -6.52 -3.81
CA LEU A 92 5.71 -6.01 -5.18
C LEU A 92 7.15 -5.95 -5.70
N THR A 93 7.29 -6.21 -7.00
CA THR A 93 8.52 -5.99 -7.76
C THR A 93 8.19 -5.15 -8.98
N PHE A 94 9.04 -4.17 -9.27
CA PHE A 94 8.86 -3.18 -10.32
C PHE A 94 9.98 -3.26 -11.35
N ASN A 95 9.64 -3.00 -12.61
CA ASN A 95 10.58 -2.86 -13.72
C ASN A 95 10.41 -1.49 -14.36
N GLN A 96 11.40 -0.61 -14.19
CA GLN A 96 11.34 0.75 -14.73
C GLN A 96 11.32 0.80 -16.26
N ALA A 97 11.99 -0.13 -16.94
CA ALA A 97 12.09 -0.12 -18.39
C ALA A 97 10.74 -0.45 -19.07
N THR A 98 9.93 -1.31 -18.45
CA THR A 98 8.63 -1.72 -18.98
C THR A 98 7.45 -1.02 -18.32
N HIS A 99 7.69 -0.27 -17.24
CA HIS A 99 6.65 0.30 -16.38
C HIS A 99 5.69 -0.75 -15.80
N GLU A 100 6.18 -1.98 -15.59
CA GLU A 100 5.36 -3.08 -15.08
C GLU A 100 5.69 -3.44 -13.64
N PHE A 101 4.69 -3.96 -12.94
CA PHE A 101 4.86 -4.55 -11.62
C PHE A 101 4.21 -5.93 -11.52
N THR A 102 4.75 -6.75 -10.63
CA THR A 102 4.13 -8.00 -10.16
C THR A 102 3.88 -7.90 -8.67
N GLN A 103 2.83 -8.56 -8.18
CA GLN A 103 2.45 -8.59 -6.78
C GLN A 103 2.17 -10.03 -6.32
N GLN A 104 2.69 -10.37 -5.15
CA GLN A 104 2.26 -11.53 -4.37
C GLN A 104 1.51 -11.05 -3.11
N LEU A 105 0.32 -11.60 -2.89
CA LEU A 105 -0.51 -11.32 -1.71
C LEU A 105 -0.41 -12.48 -0.71
N TYR A 106 -0.34 -12.14 0.57
CA TYR A 106 -0.45 -13.05 1.69
C TYR A 106 -1.48 -12.51 2.69
N ILE A 107 -2.54 -13.27 2.92
CA ILE A 107 -3.58 -12.96 3.91
C ILE A 107 -3.88 -14.21 4.74
N GLN A 108 -4.37 -14.05 5.96
CA GLN A 108 -4.55 -15.16 6.91
C GLN A 108 -5.24 -16.40 6.29
N ASN A 109 -6.25 -16.17 5.44
CA ASN A 109 -7.07 -17.24 4.87
C ASN A 109 -6.61 -17.71 3.47
N ASP A 110 -5.63 -17.02 2.87
CA ASP A 110 -5.07 -17.37 1.56
C ASP A 110 -3.58 -16.97 1.48
N GLN A 111 -2.73 -17.97 1.61
CA GLN A 111 -1.27 -17.84 1.50
C GLN A 111 -0.76 -18.13 0.08
N ASN A 112 -1.64 -18.53 -0.84
CA ASN A 112 -1.29 -18.95 -2.20
C ASN A 112 -2.07 -18.17 -3.25
N ALA A 113 -2.47 -16.94 -2.92
CA ALA A 113 -3.20 -16.06 -3.83
C ALA A 113 -2.46 -15.97 -5.17
N ALA A 114 -3.20 -16.05 -6.27
CA ALA A 114 -2.63 -15.96 -7.60
C ALA A 114 -1.85 -14.65 -7.78
N LYS A 115 -0.71 -14.73 -8.48
CA LYS A 115 0.11 -13.55 -8.76
C LYS A 115 -0.67 -12.52 -9.56
N GLN A 116 -0.65 -11.29 -9.07
CA GLN A 116 -1.23 -10.14 -9.74
C GLN A 116 -0.12 -9.40 -10.49
N HIS A 117 -0.50 -8.63 -11.51
CA HIS A 117 0.45 -7.78 -12.24
C HIS A 117 -0.27 -6.61 -12.91
N GLY A 118 0.50 -5.61 -13.30
CA GLY A 118 -0.03 -4.41 -13.90
C GLY A 118 1.06 -3.45 -14.35
N VAL A 119 0.68 -2.19 -14.50
CA VAL A 119 1.60 -1.09 -14.79
C VAL A 119 1.65 -0.10 -13.63
N PHE A 120 2.76 0.60 -13.49
CA PHE A 120 2.94 1.59 -12.44
C PHE A 120 3.52 2.91 -12.95
N ASN A 121 3.16 3.98 -12.25
CA ASN A 121 3.81 5.28 -12.38
C ASN A 121 4.28 5.75 -11.00
N LEU A 122 5.40 6.48 -10.99
CA LEU A 122 6.02 7.02 -9.79
C LEU A 122 6.03 8.54 -9.85
N TYR A 123 5.49 9.18 -8.82
CA TYR A 123 5.48 10.64 -8.69
C TYR A 123 6.05 11.09 -7.34
N ASN A 124 6.35 12.38 -7.22
CA ASN A 124 6.68 12.96 -5.92
C ASN A 124 5.41 13.12 -5.08
N ASN A 125 5.47 12.70 -3.81
CA ASN A 125 4.42 12.98 -2.86
C ASN A 125 4.66 14.36 -2.24
N THR A 126 3.67 15.25 -2.29
CA THR A 126 3.73 16.59 -1.67
C THR A 126 2.69 16.76 -0.56
N VAL A 127 1.91 15.73 -0.24
CA VAL A 127 0.80 15.80 0.72
C VAL A 127 1.32 15.59 2.13
N LYS A 128 1.40 16.66 2.92
CA LYS A 128 1.87 16.59 4.32
C LYS A 128 0.86 15.98 5.28
N ASP A 129 -0.43 16.26 5.07
CA ASP A 129 -1.52 15.69 5.86
C ASP A 129 -2.46 14.89 4.94
N PRO A 130 -2.28 13.56 4.87
CA PRO A 130 -3.11 12.71 4.03
C PRO A 130 -4.40 12.24 4.69
N ARG A 131 -4.70 12.62 5.95
CA ARG A 131 -5.84 12.06 6.70
C ARG A 131 -7.20 12.41 6.11
N THR A 132 -7.25 13.43 5.27
CA THR A 132 -8.45 13.89 4.56
C THR A 132 -8.53 13.35 3.14
N LEU A 133 -7.53 12.62 2.66
CA LEU A 133 -7.54 12.08 1.32
C LEU A 133 -8.55 10.93 1.21
N THR A 134 -9.34 10.97 0.15
CA THR A 134 -10.16 9.86 -0.31
C THR A 134 -9.80 9.54 -1.75
N TRP A 135 -10.24 8.39 -2.25
CA TRP A 135 -10.09 8.06 -3.67
C TRP A 135 -10.65 9.18 -4.57
N ASP A 136 -11.83 9.72 -4.24
CA ASP A 136 -12.46 10.76 -5.06
C ASP A 136 -11.78 12.13 -4.96
N SER A 137 -11.00 12.39 -3.90
CA SER A 137 -10.34 13.67 -3.68
C SER A 137 -8.98 13.79 -4.37
N ILE A 138 -8.42 12.70 -4.89
CA ILE A 138 -7.08 12.69 -5.47
C ILE A 138 -7.11 12.83 -6.99
N SER A 139 -6.03 13.37 -7.56
CA SER A 139 -5.85 13.41 -9.01
C SER A 139 -5.56 12.01 -9.54
N HIS A 140 -6.25 11.63 -10.61
CA HIS A 140 -6.03 10.35 -11.28
C HIS A 140 -5.20 10.60 -12.54
N PRO A 141 -3.87 10.41 -12.50
CA PRO A 141 -3.06 10.49 -13.71
C PRO A 141 -3.61 9.51 -14.76
N ARG A 142 -3.66 9.98 -16.01
CA ARG A 142 -4.17 9.22 -17.16
C ARG A 142 -3.18 8.17 -17.62
#